data_AF-A0A939P6K4-F1
#
_entry.id   AF-A0A939P6K4-F1
#
_cell.length_a   1.000
_cell.length_b   1.000
_cell.length_c   1.000
_cell.angle_alpha   90.00
_cell.angle_beta   90.00
_cell.angle_gamma   90.00
#
_symmetry.space_group_name_H-M   'P 1'
#
loop_
_entity.id
_entity.type
_entity.pdbx_description
1 polymer ?
#
loop_
_entity_poly.entity_id
_entity_poly.type
_entity_poly.pdbx_seq_one_letter_code
_entity_poly.pdbx_strand_id
1 'polypeptide(L)' 'MENKIRWLIGAIILLVSLLVGICGGVIYWVTSHSIPNAITTGAGVFAATALFIAGFISYVKQL' A
#
# COMPACT_ATOMS: atom_id res chain seq x y z
N MET A 1 6.44 11.14 22.87
CA MET A 1 6.97 9.87 22.31
C MET A 1 5.93 9.13 21.48
N GLU A 2 4.66 9.19 21.87
CA GLU A 2 3.53 8.57 21.18
C GLU A 2 3.40 8.94 19.69
N ASN A 3 3.56 10.23 19.34
CA ASN A 3 3.51 10.65 17.93
C ASN A 3 4.61 10.03 17.06
N LYS A 4 5.82 9.79 17.58
CA LYS A 4 6.89 9.12 16.82
C LYS A 4 6.52 7.66 16.51
N ILE A 5 5.95 6.95 17.48
CA ILE A 5 5.52 5.56 17.32
C ILE A 5 4.38 5.46 16.29
N ARG A 6 3.41 6.39 16.33
CA ARG A 6 2.31 6.45 15.36
C ARG A 6 2.83 6.68 13.94
N TRP A 7 3.75 7.63 13.75
CA TRP A 7 4.40 7.84 12.45
C TRP A 7 5.18 6.60 11.97
N LEU A 8 5.85 5.90 12.88
CA LEU A 8 6.61 4.68 12.56
C LEU A 8 5.70 3.54 12.12
N ILE A 9 4.55 3.35 12.79
CA ILE A 9 3.51 2.40 12.39
C ILE A 9 2.96 2.74 11.00
N GLY A 10 2.64 4.02 10.76
CA GLY A 10 2.18 4.49 9.44
C GLY A 10 3.21 4.20 8.33
N ALA A 11 4.50 4.42 8.60
CA ALA A 11 5.58 4.16 7.66
C ALA A 11 5.77 2.65 7.38
N ILE A 12 5.66 1.80 8.41
CA ILE A 12 5.74 0.34 8.25
C ILE A 12 4.60 -0.15 7.36
N ILE A 13 3.37 0.32 7.59
CA ILE A 13 2.22 -0.10 6.79
C ILE A 13 2.40 0.32 5.33
N LEU A 14 2.89 1.55 5.08
CA LEU A 14 3.22 2.04 3.75
C LEU A 14 4.22 1.13 3.01
N LEU A 15 5.29 0.73 3.70
CA LEU A 15 6.32 -0.15 3.14
C LEU A 15 5.77 -1.55 2.85
N VAL A 16 4.97 -2.11 3.74
CA VAL A 16 4.35 -3.43 3.56
C VAL A 16 3.37 -3.41 2.38
N SER A 17 2.53 -2.39 2.27
CA SER A 17 1.58 -2.27 1.16
C SER A 17 2.28 -2.08 -0.19
N LEU A 18 3.38 -1.31 -0.23
CA LEU A 18 4.22 -1.18 -1.42
C LEU A 18 4.80 -2.54 -1.85
N LEU A 19 5.36 -3.30 -0.89
CA LEU A 19 5.94 -4.62 -1.15
C LEU A 19 4.87 -5.58 -1.70
N VAL A 20 3.69 -5.62 -1.09
CA VAL A 20 2.57 -6.48 -1.52
C VAL A 20 2.10 -6.10 -2.92
N GLY A 21 2.05 -4.81 -3.25
CA GLY A 21 1.66 -4.33 -4.58
C GLY A 21 2.65 -4.73 -5.68
N ILE A 22 3.94 -4.56 -5.42
CA ILE A 22 5.00 -4.96 -6.35
C ILE A 22 5.01 -6.48 -6.52
N CYS A 23 4.97 -7.25 -5.43
CA CYS A 23 4.92 -8.70 -5.49
C CYS A 23 3.66 -9.20 -6.22
N GLY A 24 2.49 -8.64 -5.93
CA GLY A 24 1.24 -8.98 -6.61
C GLY A 24 1.28 -8.67 -8.10
N GLY A 25 1.80 -7.51 -8.49
CA GLY A 25 1.98 -7.13 -9.90
C GLY A 25 2.96 -8.04 -10.64
N VAL A 26 4.10 -8.37 -10.03
CA VAL A 26 5.11 -9.26 -10.61
C VAL A 26 4.57 -10.69 -10.75
N ILE A 27 3.89 -11.22 -9.73
CA ILE A 27 3.26 -12.54 -9.79
C ILE A 27 2.27 -12.59 -10.95
N TYR A 28 1.37 -11.59 -11.06
CA TYR A 28 0.39 -11.54 -12.14
C TYR A 28 1.04 -11.44 -13.53
N TRP A 29 2.13 -10.68 -13.64
CA TRP A 29 2.89 -10.59 -14.88
C TRP A 29 3.50 -11.94 -15.27
N VAL A 30 4.14 -12.64 -14.32
CA VAL A 30 4.76 -13.96 -14.54
C VAL A 30 3.71 -15.03 -14.85
N THR A 31 2.58 -15.04 -14.14
CA THR A 31 1.54 -16.07 -14.32
C THR A 31 0.70 -15.87 -15.58
N SER A 32 0.50 -14.63 -16.02
CA SER A 32 -0.45 -14.32 -17.09
C SER A 32 0.18 -13.73 -18.35
N HIS A 33 1.49 -13.42 -18.34
CA HIS A 33 2.21 -12.71 -19.42
C HIS A 33 1.48 -11.44 -19.89
N SER A 34 0.64 -10.87 -19.03
CA SER A 34 -0.28 -9.78 -19.36
C SER A 34 0.15 -8.54 -18.59
N ILE A 35 0.82 -7.65 -19.31
CA ILE A 35 1.22 -6.33 -18.83
C ILE A 35 -0.01 -5.52 -18.35
N PRO A 36 -1.17 -5.52 -19.04
CA PRO A 36 -2.37 -4.83 -18.55
C PRO A 36 -2.84 -5.33 -17.19
N ASN A 37 -2.86 -6.66 -16.99
CA ASN A 37 -3.32 -7.25 -15.73
C ASN A 37 -2.36 -6.94 -14.57
N ALA A 38 -1.05 -6.96 -14.84
CA ALA A 38 -0.04 -6.56 -13.86
C ALA A 38 -0.19 -5.08 -13.45
N ILE A 39 -0.47 -4.19 -14.42
CA ILE A 39 -0.71 -2.77 -14.17
C ILE A 39 -2.00 -2.57 -13.35
N THR A 40 -3.09 -3.25 -13.68
CA THR A 40 -4.35 -3.14 -12.90
C THR A 40 -4.18 -3.64 -11.47
N THR A 41 -3.43 -4.71 -11.25
CA THR A 41 -3.12 -5.21 -9.90
C THR A 41 -2.26 -4.21 -9.13
N GLY A 42 -1.22 -3.65 -9.75
CA GLY A 42 -0.40 -2.60 -9.15
C GLY A 42 -1.19 -1.33 -8.82
N ALA A 43 -2.06 -0.88 -9.73
CA ALA A 43 -2.93 0.28 -9.53
C ALA A 43 -3.97 0.03 -8.43
N GLY A 44 -4.53 -1.17 -8.35
CA GLY A 44 -5.46 -1.57 -7.28
C GLY A 44 -4.80 -1.54 -5.91
N VAL A 45 -3.58 -2.06 -5.78
CA VAL A 45 -2.86 -2.00 -4.51
C VAL A 45 -2.44 -0.57 -4.17
N PHE A 46 -2.04 0.24 -5.14
CA PHE A 46 -1.76 1.66 -4.91
C PHE A 46 -2.98 2.43 -4.39
N ALA A 47 -4.16 2.21 -4.98
CA ALA A 47 -5.41 2.82 -4.54
C ALA A 47 -5.80 2.38 -3.11
N ALA A 48 -5.69 1.08 -2.81
CA ALA A 48 -5.95 0.55 -1.46
C ALA A 48 -5.00 1.15 -0.42
N THR A 49 -3.73 1.31 -0.78
CA THR A 49 -2.71 1.94 0.07
C THR A 49 -3.02 3.40 0.34
N ALA A 50 -3.40 4.15 -0.71
CA ALA A 50 -3.74 5.57 -0.58
C ALA A 50 -4.97 5.80 0.33
N LEU A 51 -6.01 4.96 0.20
CA LEU A 51 -7.19 4.99 1.08
C LEU A 51 -6.83 4.66 2.52
N PHE A 52 -5.96 3.68 2.74
CA PHE A 52 -5.51 3.31 4.08
C PHE A 52 -4.72 4.44 4.74
N ILE A 53 -3.82 5.10 4.01
CA ILE A 53 -3.07 6.27 4.50
C ILE A 53 -4.02 7.42 4.83
N ALA A 54 -5.00 7.70 3.98
CA ALA A 54 -5.98 8.75 4.25
C ALA A 54 -6.79 8.47 5.54
N GLY A 55 -7.19 7.21 5.75
CA GLY A 55 -7.82 6.75 6.99
C GLY A 55 -6.90 6.88 8.21
N PHE A 56 -5.63 6.48 8.06
CA PHE A 56 -4.63 6.57 9.13
C PHE A 56 -4.31 8.02 9.51
N ILE A 57 -4.14 8.92 8.53
CA ILE A 57 -3.94 10.35 8.76
C ILE A 57 -5.15 10.95 9.48
N SER A 58 -6.37 10.54 9.11
CA SER A 58 -7.60 10.97 9.78
C SER A 58 -7.65 10.49 11.23
N TYR A 59 -7.29 9.24 11.48
CA TYR A 59 -7.16 8.66 12.83
C TYR A 59 -6.08 9.37 13.68
N VAL A 60 -4.96 9.76 13.07
CA VAL A 60 -3.90 10.52 13.75
C VAL A 60 -4.36 11.94 14.10
N LYS A 61 -5.14 12.60 13.23
CA LYS A 61 -5.64 13.97 13.44
C LYS A 61 -6.79 14.07 14.45
N GLN A 62 -7.52 12.99 14.71
CA GLN A 62 -8.66 12.96 15.64
C GLN A 62 -8.27 12.74 17.11
N LEU A 63 -6.97 12.52 17.40
CA LEU A 63 -6.39 12.31 18.72
C LEU A 63 -5.45 13.47 19.05
#